data_AF-A0A2M9PAK4-F1
#
_entry.id   AF-A0A2M9PAK4-F1
#
_cell.length_a   1.000
_cell.length_b   1.000
_cell.length_c   1.000
_cell.angle_alpha   90.00
_cell.angle_beta   90.00
_cell.angle_gamma   90.00
#
_symmetry.space_group_name_H-M   'P 1'
#
loop_
_entity.id
_entity.type
_entity.pdbx_description
1 polymer ?
#
loop_
_entity_poly.entity_id
_entity_poly.type
_entity_poly.pdbx_seq_one_letter_code
_entity_poly.pdbx_strand_id
1 'polypeptide(L)' 'MLRKLVAGNWKMNGLKASAAVLEDLTAACPAPGCDVLICPPATLVAAFAGKGWTSRSR' A
#
# COMPACT_ATOMS: atom_id res chain seq x y z
N MET A 1 8.01 8.01 -20.57
CA MET A 1 7.85 6.55 -20.47
C MET A 1 6.78 6.26 -19.43
N LEU A 2 5.98 5.19 -19.57
CA LEU A 2 5.05 4.78 -18.50
C LEU A 2 5.84 4.31 -17.27
N ARG A 3 5.45 4.77 -16.08
CA ARG A 3 5.91 4.17 -14.82
C ARG A 3 5.30 2.78 -14.68
N LYS A 4 6.09 1.84 -14.19
CA LYS A 4 5.61 0.50 -13.83
C LYS A 4 4.71 0.61 -12.60
N LEU A 5 3.72 -0.28 -12.50
CA LEU A 5 2.80 -0.38 -11.37
C LEU A 5 2.81 -1.80 -10.82
N VAL A 6 2.93 -1.92 -9.49
CA VAL A 6 2.73 -3.18 -8.76
C VAL A 6 1.50 -3.00 -7.87
N ALA A 7 0.49 -3.86 -8.07
CA ALA A 7 -0.75 -3.82 -7.32
C ALA A 7 -0.96 -5.09 -6.48
N GLY A 8 -1.10 -4.93 -5.17
CA GLY A 8 -1.43 -5.99 -4.23
C GLY A 8 -2.94 -6.06 -3.97
N ASN A 9 -3.66 -6.94 -4.68
CA ASN A 9 -5.09 -7.17 -4.45
C ASN A 9 -5.32 -8.18 -3.33
N TRP A 10 -5.76 -7.72 -2.17
CA TRP A 10 -5.99 -8.57 -1.01
C TRP A 10 -7.34 -9.28 -1.05
N LYS A 11 -8.20 -8.94 -2.02
CA LYS A 11 -9.57 -9.49 -2.15
C LYS A 11 -10.32 -9.29 -0.83
N MET A 12 -10.91 -10.36 -0.28
CA MET A 12 -11.61 -10.35 1.00
C MET A 12 -10.71 -10.85 2.15
N ASN A 13 -9.44 -10.48 2.17
CA ASN A 13 -8.49 -10.89 3.21
C ASN A 13 -7.93 -9.71 3.98
N GLY A 14 -7.71 -9.94 5.29
CA GLY A 14 -7.14 -8.97 6.20
C GLY A 14 -8.14 -8.50 7.26
N LEU A 15 -7.59 -7.92 8.32
CA LEU A 15 -8.32 -7.25 9.41
C LEU A 15 -7.71 -5.86 9.62
N LYS A 16 -8.28 -5.05 10.50
CA LYS A 16 -7.69 -3.74 10.85
C LYS A 16 -6.23 -3.85 11.31
N ALA A 17 -5.89 -4.93 12.01
CA ALA A 17 -4.52 -5.23 12.45
C ALA A 17 -3.54 -5.43 11.27
N SER A 18 -4.02 -5.81 10.08
CA SER A 18 -3.19 -5.97 8.88
C SER A 18 -2.62 -4.65 8.37
N ALA A 19 -3.02 -3.51 8.95
CA ALA A 19 -2.38 -2.23 8.71
C ALA A 19 -0.86 -2.23 9.00
N ALA A 20 -0.39 -3.07 9.94
CA ALA A 20 1.03 -3.24 10.24
C ALA A 20 1.85 -3.68 9.00
N VAL A 21 1.23 -4.43 8.08
CA VAL A 21 1.89 -4.84 6.83
C VAL A 21 2.26 -3.64 5.96
N LEU A 22 1.48 -2.56 6.00
CA LEU A 22 1.79 -1.34 5.24
C LEU A 22 2.98 -0.59 5.85
N GLU A 23 3.07 -0.59 7.18
CA GLU A 23 4.18 0.00 7.93
C GLU A 23 5.47 -0.81 7.65
N ASP A 24 5.40 -2.14 7.71
CA ASP A 24 6.51 -3.02 7.36
C ASP A 24 6.96 -2.84 5.90
N LEU A 25 6.00 -2.73 4.97
CA LEU A 25 6.28 -2.56 3.54
C LEU A 25 6.97 -1.23 3.24
N THR A 26 6.51 -0.14 3.86
CA THR A 26 7.12 1.19 3.68
C THR A 26 8.51 1.26 4.30
N ALA A 27 8.74 0.59 5.44
CA ALA A 27 10.05 0.48 6.06
C ALA A 27 11.03 -0.35 5.22
N ALA A 28 10.57 -1.48 4.66
CA ALA A 28 11.41 -2.37 3.84
C ALA A 28 11.75 -1.78 2.46
N CYS A 29 10.87 -0.92 1.91
CA CYS A 29 11.08 -0.29 0.60
C CYS A 29 10.78 1.22 0.67
N PRO A 30 11.63 2.05 1.29
CA PRO A 30 11.32 3.46 1.53
C PRO A 30 11.18 4.29 0.25
N ALA A 31 11.82 3.88 -0.87
CA ALA A 31 11.77 4.57 -2.15
C ALA A 31 11.54 3.60 -3.32
N PRO A 32 10.29 3.21 -3.60
CA PRO A 32 9.97 2.30 -4.70
C PRO A 32 10.29 2.95 -6.06
N GLY A 33 11.00 2.24 -6.92
CA GLY A 33 11.25 2.66 -8.32
C GLY A 33 10.04 2.54 -9.25
N CYS A 34 8.86 2.26 -8.71
CA CYS A 34 7.61 2.06 -9.43
C CYS A 34 6.43 2.55 -8.57
N ASP A 35 5.24 2.64 -9.15
CA ASP A 35 4.04 2.89 -8.37
C ASP A 35 3.60 1.62 -7.64
N VAL A 36 3.19 1.78 -6.38
CA VAL A 36 2.70 0.69 -5.53
C VAL A 36 1.26 0.99 -5.14
N LEU A 37 0.37 0.04 -5.38
CA LEU A 37 -1.04 0.10 -5.03
C LEU A 37 -1.41 -1.08 -4.12
N ILE A 38 -2.14 -0.82 -3.05
CA ILE A 38 -2.75 -1.86 -2.21
C ILE A 38 -4.27 -1.76 -2.32
N CYS A 39 -4.92 -2.88 -2.64
CA CYS A 39 -6.38 -2.99 -2.73
C CYS A 39 -6.89 -3.91 -1.61
N PRO A 40 -7.14 -3.37 -0.40
CA PRO A 40 -7.74 -4.14 0.69
C PRO A 40 -9.26 -4.36 0.46
N PRO A 41 -9.91 -5.24 1.25
CA PRO A 41 -11.37 -5.27 1.34
C PRO A 41 -11.95 -3.87 1.56
N ALA A 42 -13.10 -3.55 0.96
CA ALA A 42 -13.71 -2.22 1.02
C ALA A 42 -13.90 -1.70 2.46
N THR A 43 -14.20 -2.60 3.39
CA THR A 43 -14.37 -2.31 4.83
C THR A 43 -13.10 -1.82 5.53
N LEU A 44 -11.92 -2.02 4.93
CA LEU A 44 -10.62 -1.66 5.49
C LEU A 44 -9.98 -0.43 4.81
N VAL A 45 -10.53 0.05 3.69
CA VAL A 45 -9.96 1.18 2.93
C VAL A 45 -9.76 2.41 3.82
N ALA A 46 -10.79 2.81 4.58
CA ALA A 46 -10.71 3.95 5.49
C ALA A 46 -9.70 3.75 6.62
N ALA A 47 -9.54 2.51 7.11
CA ALA A 47 -8.58 2.20 8.18
C ALA A 47 -7.12 2.22 7.70
N PHE A 48 -6.89 2.01 6.40
CA PHE A 48 -5.55 1.94 5.81
C PHE A 48 -5.12 3.24 5.13
N ALA A 49 -6.05 4.17 4.92
CA ALA A 49 -5.75 5.47 4.34
C ALA A 49 -4.66 6.20 5.16
N GLY A 50 -3.63 6.71 4.47
CA GLY A 50 -2.52 7.44 5.08
C GLY A 50 -1.39 6.56 5.66
N LYS A 51 -1.52 5.22 5.65
CA LYS A 51 -0.49 4.31 6.17
C LYS A 51 0.57 3.87 5.15
N GLY A 52 0.60 4.50 3.97
CA GLY A 52 1.56 4.22 2.90
C GLY A 52 2.66 5.29 2.78
N TRP A 53 3.40 5.26 1.68
CA TRP A 53 4.40 6.29 1.38
C TRP A 53 3.81 7.70 1.35
N THR A 54 4.47 8.63 2.05
CA THR A 54 4.00 10.01 2.26
C THR A 54 4.46 10.99 1.18
N SER A 55 5.46 10.64 0.36
CA SER A 55 5.97 11.49 -0.72
C SER A 55 5.80 10.83 -2.09
N ARG A 56 5.06 11.49 -2.99
CA ARG A 56 5.21 11.26 -4.43
C ARG A 56 6.39 12.11 -4.92
N SER A 57 7.60 11.58 -4.86
CA SER A 57 8.70 12.12 -5.64
C SER A 57 8.35 11.93 -7.12
N ARG A 58 8.04 13.03 -7.81
CA ARG A 58 7.89 13.05 -9.27
C ARG A 58 9.23 12.78 -9.92
#